data_AF-A0A972X941-F1
#
_entry.id   AF-A0A972X941-F1
#
_cell.length_a   1.000
_cell.length_b   1.000
_cell.length_c   1.000
_cell.angle_alpha   90.00
_cell.angle_beta   90.00
_cell.angle_gamma   90.00
#
_symmetry.space_group_name_H-M   'P 1'
#
loop_
_entity.id
_entity.type
_entity.pdbx_description
1 polymer ?
#
loop_
_entity_poly.entity_id
_entity_poly.type
_entity_poly.pdbx_seq_one_letter_code
_entity_poly.pdbx_strand_id
1 'polypeptide(L)'
;TPDGDVWAVVRDVGLLRIRDGRTAFVGAEAGLPSAGIVALAADTTGLLWCVTSRQIVAVSLAELDTVADGKQSRLHPWVFSGEDEGVVIDPADRPNCQAIVARDGKIWITLRRGLAIIDPSRLTLMNRSPPVVTEEVRVAGQPIAIEPVVAPALTGSRVALPPDPRGVEIEIAARGFTRPSNARVMHRLEGFDADWIEHPIDRSIRYERLPAGKYALRLRSEHDLGVWENDPQSFVIDVRPLLWERPWFRVAMLALAAGIAAAAAVGGATLRNRSRLARLEQQEALQRQRMRIARDMHDEAGTTATQLSLLADLARSASGDGPVRAERLEGVSRIARQLVTSLDEMVWAVNPANVRSPTL
;
A
#
# COMPACT_ATOMS: atom_id res chain seq x y z
N THR A 1 -15.05 39.75 -40.26
CA THR A 1 -14.71 38.40 -40.76
C THR A 1 -15.36 38.23 -42.12
N PRO A 2 -15.00 37.19 -42.90
CA PRO A 2 -15.68 36.88 -44.16
C PRO A 2 -17.21 36.73 -44.00
N ASP A 3 -17.67 36.36 -42.81
CA ASP A 3 -19.07 36.12 -42.46
C ASP A 3 -19.86 37.37 -42.02
N GLY A 4 -19.24 38.56 -42.02
CA GLY A 4 -19.88 39.82 -41.66
C GLY A 4 -19.77 40.23 -40.18
N ASP A 5 -19.11 39.44 -39.34
CA ASP A 5 -18.90 39.80 -37.94
C ASP A 5 -17.80 40.84 -37.79
N VAL A 6 -17.99 41.74 -36.83
CA VAL A 6 -17.00 42.77 -36.51
C VAL A 6 -16.39 42.45 -35.15
N TRP A 7 -15.07 42.28 -35.14
CA TRP A 7 -14.27 42.24 -33.92
C TRP A 7 -13.58 43.59 -33.75
N ALA A 8 -13.84 44.24 -32.62
CA ALA A 8 -13.27 45.52 -32.27
C ALA A 8 -12.48 45.42 -30.95
N VAL A 9 -11.47 46.25 -30.79
CA VAL A 9 -10.77 46.40 -29.51
C VAL A 9 -11.50 47.42 -28.66
N VAL A 10 -11.79 47.06 -27.42
CA VAL A 10 -12.25 47.99 -26.39
C VAL A 10 -11.13 48.15 -25.37
N ARG A 11 -10.62 49.38 -25.26
CA ARG A 11 -9.50 49.72 -24.38
C ARG A 11 -9.77 49.25 -22.96
N ASP A 12 -8.79 48.57 -22.38
CA ASP A 12 -8.79 48.04 -21.01
C ASP A 12 -9.85 46.96 -20.71
N VAL A 13 -10.59 46.49 -21.72
CA VAL A 13 -11.59 45.42 -21.60
C VAL A 13 -11.21 44.19 -22.42
N GLY A 14 -10.69 44.39 -23.64
CA GLY A 14 -10.29 43.30 -24.54
C GLY A 14 -10.98 43.38 -25.90
N LEU A 15 -11.57 42.27 -26.34
CA LEU A 15 -12.22 42.14 -27.64
C LEU A 15 -13.74 42.24 -27.52
N LEU A 16 -14.36 42.98 -28.43
CA LEU A 16 -15.80 43.10 -28.59
C LEU A 16 -16.20 42.47 -29.91
N ARG A 17 -17.10 41.48 -29.86
CA ARG A 17 -17.77 40.95 -31.04
C ARG A 17 -19.08 41.69 -31.27
N ILE A 18 -19.34 42.05 -32.52
CA ILE A 18 -20.62 42.55 -33.01
C ILE A 18 -21.09 41.61 -34.12
N ARG A 19 -22.16 40.86 -33.84
CA ARG A 19 -22.83 39.93 -34.78
C ARG A 19 -24.34 40.15 -34.68
N ASP A 20 -25.00 40.40 -35.80
CA ASP A 20 -26.47 40.61 -35.88
C ASP A 20 -27.02 41.65 -34.87
N GLY A 21 -26.28 42.73 -34.63
CA GLY A 21 -26.65 43.78 -33.67
C GLY A 21 -26.50 43.40 -32.19
N ARG A 22 -25.99 42.20 -31.88
CA ARG A 22 -25.65 41.76 -30.52
C ARG A 22 -24.17 41.96 -30.24
N THR A 23 -23.87 42.35 -29.02
CA THR A 23 -22.51 42.55 -28.52
C THR A 23 -22.12 41.48 -27.51
N ALA A 24 -20.88 41.00 -27.60
CA ALA A 24 -20.30 40.10 -26.62
C ALA A 24 -18.84 40.48 -26.35
N PHE A 25 -18.44 40.47 -25.08
CA PHE A 25 -17.08 40.83 -24.67
C PHE A 25 -16.27 39.58 -24.37
N VAL A 26 -15.02 39.57 -24.83
CA VAL A 26 -14.05 38.53 -24.56
C VAL A 26 -12.78 39.19 -24.04
N GLY A 27 -12.52 39.02 -22.75
CA GLY A 27 -11.44 39.68 -22.02
C GLY A 27 -10.61 38.71 -21.19
N ALA A 28 -9.92 39.22 -20.17
CA ALA A 28 -9.02 38.44 -19.32
C ALA A 28 -9.72 37.28 -18.58
N GLU A 29 -11.00 37.43 -18.25
CA GLU A 29 -11.81 36.37 -17.63
C GLU A 29 -11.92 35.12 -18.51
N ALA A 30 -11.91 35.31 -19.83
CA ALA A 30 -11.91 34.23 -20.80
C ALA A 30 -10.50 33.70 -21.11
N GLY A 31 -9.44 34.16 -20.42
CA GLY A 31 -8.07 33.69 -20.67
C GLY A 31 -7.27 34.55 -21.65
N LEU A 32 -7.76 35.73 -22.05
CA LEU A 32 -6.98 36.68 -22.84
C LEU A 32 -5.88 37.33 -21.96
N PRO A 33 -4.59 37.18 -22.28
CA PRO A 33 -3.52 37.49 -21.32
C PRO A 33 -3.24 38.99 -21.13
N SER A 34 -3.82 39.86 -21.97
CA SER A 34 -3.81 41.31 -21.74
C SER A 34 -4.99 41.98 -22.45
N ALA A 35 -5.68 42.89 -21.74
CA ALA A 35 -6.74 43.73 -22.30
C ALA A 35 -6.21 44.95 -23.09
N GLY A 36 -4.90 45.23 -22.99
CA GLY A 36 -4.22 46.33 -23.69
C GLY A 36 -3.84 45.97 -25.12
N ILE A 37 -4.81 45.59 -25.95
CA ILE A 37 -4.59 45.33 -27.37
C ILE A 37 -4.45 46.67 -28.10
N VAL A 38 -3.45 46.77 -28.98
CA VAL A 38 -3.09 47.98 -29.71
C VAL A 38 -3.29 47.82 -31.21
N ALA A 39 -3.17 46.61 -31.74
CA ALA A 39 -3.46 46.29 -33.14
C ALA A 39 -4.09 44.91 -33.29
N LEU A 40 -4.90 44.75 -34.34
CA LEU A 40 -5.53 43.50 -34.75
C LEU A 40 -5.21 43.20 -36.22
N ALA A 41 -4.95 41.93 -36.53
CA ALA A 41 -4.90 41.43 -37.89
C ALA A 41 -5.54 40.04 -37.95
N ALA A 42 -6.53 39.84 -38.82
CA ALA A 42 -7.14 38.54 -39.04
C ALA A 42 -6.47 37.88 -40.26
N ASP A 43 -5.88 36.70 -40.07
CA ASP A 43 -5.23 35.98 -41.16
C ASP A 43 -6.19 35.12 -41.99
N THR A 44 -5.68 34.53 -43.07
CA THR A 44 -6.46 33.67 -43.98
C THR A 44 -6.64 32.25 -43.45
N THR A 45 -5.98 31.89 -42.35
CA THR A 45 -6.07 30.57 -41.70
C THR A 45 -7.12 30.52 -40.59
N GLY A 46 -7.75 31.65 -40.27
CA GLY A 46 -8.79 31.75 -39.24
C GLY A 46 -8.27 32.14 -37.85
N LEU A 47 -7.04 32.66 -37.74
CA LEU A 47 -6.52 33.22 -36.50
C LEU A 47 -6.65 34.76 -36.49
N LEU A 48 -7.02 35.29 -35.32
CA LEU A 48 -6.95 36.71 -35.00
C LEU A 48 -5.68 36.99 -34.21
N TRP A 49 -4.84 37.86 -34.77
CA TRP A 49 -3.59 38.30 -34.18
C TRP A 49 -3.80 39.61 -33.45
N CYS A 50 -3.55 39.59 -32.15
CA CYS A 50 -3.69 40.71 -31.22
C CYS A 50 -2.30 41.14 -30.75
N VAL A 51 -1.90 42.36 -31.10
CA VAL A 51 -0.64 42.93 -30.62
C VAL A 51 -0.93 43.71 -29.35
N THR A 52 -0.25 43.38 -28.26
CA THR A 52 -0.40 44.07 -26.96
C THR A 52 0.87 44.84 -26.60
N SER A 53 0.85 45.55 -25.48
CA SER A 53 2.02 46.30 -24.98
C SER A 53 3.21 45.44 -24.54
N ARG A 54 3.07 44.10 -24.48
CA ARG A 54 4.14 43.19 -24.00
C ARG A 54 4.34 41.94 -24.86
N GLN A 55 3.36 41.58 -25.67
CA GLN A 55 3.29 40.28 -26.33
C GLN A 55 2.43 40.35 -27.59
N ILE A 56 2.69 39.45 -28.53
CA ILE A 56 1.80 39.17 -29.66
C ILE A 56 0.97 37.96 -29.28
N VAL A 57 -0.32 37.99 -29.54
CA VAL A 57 -1.26 36.93 -29.15
C VAL A 57 -2.02 36.48 -30.39
N ALA A 58 -1.98 35.21 -30.75
CA ALA A 58 -2.83 34.64 -31.79
C ALA A 58 -3.94 33.81 -31.15
N VAL A 59 -5.17 33.97 -31.62
CA VAL A 59 -6.32 33.23 -31.11
C VAL A 59 -7.20 32.79 -32.26
N SER A 60 -7.79 31.60 -32.19
CA SER A 60 -8.73 31.13 -33.20
C SER A 60 -9.99 31.99 -33.24
N LEU A 61 -10.39 32.46 -34.42
CA LEU A 61 -11.65 33.18 -34.61
C LEU A 61 -12.85 32.31 -34.25
N ALA A 62 -12.79 31.01 -34.53
CA ALA A 62 -13.84 30.06 -34.17
C ALA A 62 -13.97 29.91 -32.65
N GLU A 63 -12.84 29.91 -31.93
CA GLU A 63 -12.81 29.81 -30.48
C GLU A 63 -13.28 31.12 -29.81
N LEU A 64 -12.89 32.27 -30.36
CA LEU A 64 -13.43 33.56 -29.96
C LEU A 64 -14.96 33.60 -30.11
N ASP A 65 -15.49 33.01 -31.19
CA ASP A 65 -16.92 32.90 -31.41
C ASP A 65 -17.62 31.98 -30.41
N THR A 66 -17.05 30.81 -30.09
CA THR A 66 -17.65 29.88 -29.11
C THR A 66 -17.66 30.46 -27.70
N VAL A 67 -16.60 31.18 -27.33
CA VAL A 67 -16.52 31.90 -26.05
C VAL A 67 -17.50 33.06 -26.00
N ALA A 68 -17.59 33.86 -27.06
CA ALA A 68 -18.56 34.95 -27.14
C ALA A 68 -20.02 34.46 -27.19
N ASP A 69 -20.27 33.23 -27.63
CA ASP A 69 -21.56 32.53 -27.56
C ASP A 69 -21.85 31.94 -26.16
N GLY A 70 -20.87 31.93 -25.25
CA GLY A 70 -20.98 31.31 -23.92
C GLY A 70 -20.91 29.77 -23.93
N LYS A 71 -20.51 29.15 -25.05
CA LYS A 71 -20.37 27.69 -25.18
C LYS A 71 -19.06 27.16 -24.59
N GLN A 72 -18.07 28.04 -24.48
CA GLN A 72 -16.74 27.74 -23.94
C GLN A 72 -16.35 28.83 -22.95
N SER A 73 -15.76 28.46 -21.82
CA SER A 73 -15.44 29.41 -20.75
C SER A 73 -14.03 30.00 -20.82
N ARG A 74 -13.13 29.39 -21.61
CA ARG A 74 -11.72 29.78 -21.71
C ARG A 74 -11.21 29.67 -23.13
N LEU A 75 -10.41 30.65 -23.53
CA LEU A 75 -9.62 30.70 -24.74
C LEU A 75 -8.27 30.01 -24.55
N HIS A 76 -7.69 29.56 -25.65
CA HIS A 76 -6.36 28.99 -25.71
C HIS A 76 -5.47 29.78 -26.68
N PRO A 77 -5.10 31.02 -26.29
CA PRO A 77 -4.32 31.89 -27.15
C PRO A 77 -2.86 31.46 -27.21
N TRP A 78 -2.27 31.52 -28.40
CA TRP A 78 -0.83 31.47 -28.58
C TRP A 78 -0.21 32.80 -28.20
N VAL A 79 0.57 32.79 -27.14
CA VAL A 79 1.25 33.97 -26.64
C VAL A 79 2.71 33.92 -27.09
N PHE A 80 3.12 34.98 -27.77
CA PHE A 80 4.50 35.21 -28.17
C PHE A 80 5.06 36.34 -27.33
N SER A 81 5.91 35.97 -26.36
CA SER A 81 6.50 36.89 -25.38
C SER A 81 7.96 36.56 -25.17
N GLY A 82 8.88 37.36 -25.70
CA GLY A 82 10.31 37.25 -25.39
C GLY A 82 11.24 37.30 -26.60
N GLU A 83 12.51 37.61 -26.31
CA GLU A 83 13.60 37.70 -27.29
C GLU A 83 13.88 36.36 -27.99
N ASP A 84 13.73 35.23 -27.27
CA ASP A 84 13.93 33.88 -27.80
C ASP A 84 12.93 33.51 -28.91
N GLU A 85 11.81 34.22 -29.00
CA GLU A 85 10.79 34.06 -30.03
C GLU A 85 10.86 35.14 -31.12
N GLY A 86 11.90 35.98 -31.08
CA GLY A 86 12.10 37.10 -31.99
C GLY A 86 11.13 38.26 -31.78
N VAL A 87 10.39 38.29 -30.66
CA VAL A 87 9.41 39.33 -30.34
C VAL A 87 9.93 40.24 -29.24
N VAL A 88 10.36 41.45 -29.63
CA VAL A 88 10.83 42.48 -28.70
C VAL A 88 9.86 43.65 -28.70
N ILE A 89 8.98 43.68 -27.69
CA ILE A 89 8.04 44.79 -27.44
C ILE A 89 8.45 45.43 -26.12
N ASP A 90 8.95 46.67 -26.18
CA ASP A 90 9.29 47.43 -24.98
C ASP A 90 8.01 47.98 -24.31
N PRO A 91 7.71 47.62 -23.05
CA PRO A 91 6.50 48.08 -22.36
C PRO A 91 6.52 49.56 -21.98
N ALA A 92 7.71 50.17 -21.84
CA ALA A 92 7.85 51.60 -21.53
C ALA A 92 7.44 52.48 -22.71
N ASP A 93 7.40 51.87 -23.88
CA ASP A 93 7.16 52.51 -25.14
C ASP A 93 5.73 52.27 -25.58
N ARG A 94 4.88 53.31 -25.56
CA ARG A 94 3.53 53.25 -26.16
C ARG A 94 3.68 52.79 -27.61
N PRO A 95 3.34 51.55 -27.97
CA PRO A 95 3.62 51.07 -29.31
C PRO A 95 2.55 51.66 -30.22
N ASN A 96 2.89 52.50 -31.19
CA ASN A 96 2.01 52.72 -32.34
C ASN A 96 2.15 51.54 -33.29
N CYS A 97 1.89 50.33 -32.78
CA CYS A 97 1.96 49.11 -33.57
C CYS A 97 0.78 49.09 -34.54
N GLN A 98 1.05 48.82 -35.81
CA GLN A 98 0.06 48.41 -36.78
C GLN A 98 0.38 46.99 -37.20
N ALA A 99 -0.67 46.19 -37.39
CA ALA A 99 -0.57 44.84 -37.91
C ALA A 99 -1.34 44.79 -39.22
N ILE A 100 -0.71 44.27 -40.28
CA ILE A 100 -1.35 44.06 -41.58
C ILE A 100 -1.09 42.65 -42.05
N VAL A 101 -2.04 42.09 -42.80
CA VAL A 101 -1.83 40.86 -43.56
C VAL A 101 -1.36 41.26 -44.95
N ALA A 102 -0.14 40.88 -45.29
CA ALA A 102 0.46 41.13 -46.59
C ALA A 102 -0.13 40.19 -47.66
N ARG A 103 0.08 40.52 -48.94
CA ARG A 103 -0.43 39.72 -50.07
C ARG A 103 0.15 38.30 -50.13
N ASP A 104 1.30 38.08 -49.51
CA ASP A 104 1.94 36.76 -49.40
C ASP A 104 1.38 35.91 -48.25
N GLY A 105 0.33 36.39 -47.57
CA GLY A 105 -0.31 35.70 -46.44
C GLY A 105 0.44 35.85 -45.11
N LYS A 106 1.60 36.53 -45.09
CA LYS A 106 2.35 36.81 -43.87
C LYS A 106 1.79 38.01 -43.15
N ILE A 107 2.03 38.06 -41.86
CA ILE A 107 1.56 39.14 -40.98
C ILE A 107 2.74 40.02 -40.65
N TRP A 108 2.59 41.29 -40.97
CA TRP A 108 3.61 42.31 -40.79
C TRP A 108 3.18 43.20 -39.65
N ILE A 109 3.99 43.24 -38.59
CA ILE A 109 3.72 44.01 -37.39
C ILE A 109 4.83 45.03 -37.21
N THR A 110 4.45 46.31 -37.21
CA THR A 110 5.42 47.39 -36.99
C THR A 110 5.73 47.47 -35.50
N LEU A 111 6.98 47.24 -35.13
CA LEU A 111 7.50 47.41 -33.78
C LEU A 111 8.40 48.65 -33.75
N ARG A 112 8.65 49.22 -32.57
CA ARG A 112 9.52 50.41 -32.50
C ARG A 112 10.95 50.10 -32.95
N ARG A 113 11.46 48.90 -32.65
CA ARG A 113 12.84 48.47 -32.98
C ARG A 113 12.95 47.80 -34.35
N GLY A 114 11.86 47.71 -35.13
CA GLY A 114 11.88 47.09 -36.45
C GLY A 114 10.53 46.53 -36.90
N LEU A 115 10.58 45.57 -37.81
CA LEU A 115 9.41 44.90 -38.37
C LEU A 115 9.41 43.43 -37.98
N ALA A 116 8.34 42.96 -37.35
CA ALA A 116 8.12 41.53 -37.14
C ALA A 116 7.31 40.97 -38.31
N ILE A 117 7.79 39.87 -38.90
CA ILE A 117 7.11 39.16 -39.98
C ILE A 117 6.80 37.75 -39.48
N ILE A 118 5.52 37.42 -39.43
CA ILE A 118 5.04 36.11 -39.00
C ILE A 118 4.47 35.40 -40.22
N ASP A 119 4.86 34.15 -40.40
CA ASP A 119 4.33 33.27 -41.44
C ASP A 119 3.34 32.27 -40.80
N PRO A 120 2.01 32.49 -40.91
CA PRO A 120 1.01 31.65 -40.27
C PRO A 120 1.08 30.19 -40.72
N SER A 121 1.47 29.94 -41.98
CA SER A 121 1.51 28.61 -42.56
C SER A 121 2.48 27.68 -41.82
N ARG A 122 3.59 28.22 -41.30
CA ARG A 122 4.59 27.48 -40.52
C ARG A 122 4.10 27.10 -39.13
N LEU A 123 3.17 27.88 -38.56
CA LEU A 123 2.60 27.62 -37.24
C LEU A 123 1.56 26.48 -37.31
N THR A 124 0.76 26.41 -38.38
CA THR A 124 -0.15 25.28 -38.64
C THR A 124 0.56 23.94 -38.85
N LEU A 125 1.84 23.93 -39.29
CA LEU A 125 2.65 22.72 -39.41
C LEU A 125 3.17 22.21 -38.05
N MET A 126 3.30 23.10 -37.05
CA MET A 126 3.70 22.76 -35.68
C MET A 126 2.50 22.31 -34.81
N ASN A 127 1.26 22.46 -35.29
CA ASN A 127 -0.01 22.00 -34.68
C ASN A 127 -0.17 20.46 -34.66
N ARG A 128 0.94 19.71 -34.71
CA ARG A 128 0.94 18.29 -34.36
C ARG A 128 1.48 18.23 -32.95
N SER A 129 0.62 17.91 -31.97
CA SER A 129 1.05 17.69 -30.58
C SER A 129 2.38 16.95 -30.61
N PRO A 130 3.47 17.55 -30.12
CA PRO A 130 4.71 16.83 -30.05
C PRO A 130 4.46 15.63 -29.14
N PRO A 131 4.92 14.44 -29.53
CA PRO A 131 4.71 13.27 -28.71
C PRO A 131 5.32 13.53 -27.34
N VAL A 132 4.53 13.40 -26.29
CA VAL A 132 5.11 13.23 -24.95
C VAL A 132 5.96 11.97 -25.04
N VAL A 133 7.20 12.05 -24.56
CA VAL A 133 8.05 10.87 -24.48
C VAL A 133 8.31 10.67 -23.00
N THR A 134 8.30 9.42 -22.55
CA THR A 134 8.85 9.12 -21.22
C THR A 134 10.34 8.94 -21.44
N GLU A 135 11.15 9.87 -20.93
CA GLU A 135 12.60 9.80 -21.14
C GLU A 135 13.26 8.79 -20.19
N GLU A 136 12.83 8.74 -18.93
CA GLU A 136 13.47 7.89 -17.93
C GLU A 136 12.47 7.40 -16.86
N VAL A 137 12.49 6.10 -16.55
CA VAL A 137 11.81 5.55 -15.37
C VAL A 137 12.88 5.19 -14.36
N ARG A 138 12.80 5.80 -13.18
CA ARG A 138 13.70 5.54 -12.05
C ARG A 138 13.00 4.74 -10.97
N VAL A 139 13.70 3.73 -10.46
CA VAL A 139 13.23 2.96 -9.31
C VAL A 139 14.27 3.00 -8.23
N ALA A 140 13.88 3.49 -7.04
CA ALA A 140 14.80 3.74 -5.94
C ALA A 140 16.03 4.59 -6.34
N GLY A 141 15.85 5.54 -7.27
CA GLY A 141 16.91 6.41 -7.79
C GLY A 141 17.82 5.75 -8.83
N GLN A 142 17.55 4.51 -9.27
CA GLN A 142 18.29 3.87 -10.36
C GLN A 142 17.50 3.96 -11.69
N PRO A 143 18.12 4.44 -12.78
CA PRO A 143 17.53 4.36 -14.12
C PRO A 143 17.24 2.91 -14.48
N ILE A 144 15.99 2.62 -14.81
CA ILE A 144 15.66 1.43 -15.60
C ILE A 144 15.71 1.88 -17.04
N ALA A 145 16.64 1.30 -17.81
CA ALA A 145 16.70 1.52 -19.25
C ALA A 145 15.40 1.02 -19.89
N ILE A 146 14.46 1.94 -20.09
CA ILE A 146 13.42 1.78 -21.08
C ILE A 146 14.15 1.94 -22.41
N GLU A 147 14.06 0.96 -23.31
CA GLU A 147 14.55 1.20 -24.67
C GLU A 147 13.88 2.49 -25.18
N PRO A 148 14.64 3.47 -25.70
CA PRO A 148 14.09 4.75 -26.15
C PRO A 148 13.25 4.49 -27.39
N VAL A 149 11.98 4.20 -27.20
CA VAL A 149 11.04 3.87 -28.26
C VAL A 149 10.28 5.15 -28.64
N VAL A 150 10.60 5.65 -29.84
CA VAL A 150 9.92 6.79 -30.47
C VAL A 150 8.42 6.50 -30.63
N ALA A 151 7.62 7.54 -30.46
CA ALA A 151 6.18 7.54 -30.17
C ALA A 151 5.21 7.14 -31.31
N PRO A 152 5.36 5.96 -31.93
CA PRO A 152 4.15 5.15 -32.09
C PRO A 152 4.25 3.75 -31.48
N ALA A 153 5.40 3.37 -30.92
CA ALA A 153 5.66 1.97 -30.55
C ALA A 153 5.53 1.64 -29.05
N LEU A 154 4.99 2.56 -28.23
CA LEU A 154 4.85 2.36 -26.78
C LEU A 154 3.54 1.73 -26.32
N THR A 155 2.52 1.62 -27.19
CA THR A 155 1.27 0.93 -26.82
C THR A 155 1.54 -0.55 -26.54
N GLY A 156 1.70 -0.89 -25.26
CA GLY A 156 1.91 -2.26 -24.79
C GLY A 156 3.31 -2.61 -24.29
N SER A 157 4.25 -1.65 -24.22
CA SER A 157 5.55 -1.89 -23.58
C SER A 157 5.38 -2.21 -22.10
N ARG A 158 5.99 -3.31 -21.64
CA ARG A 158 5.89 -3.83 -20.28
C ARG A 158 7.22 -3.66 -19.57
N VAL A 159 7.20 -2.96 -18.44
CA VAL A 159 8.35 -2.91 -17.54
C VAL A 159 8.02 -3.65 -16.25
N ALA A 160 8.79 -4.71 -15.99
CA ALA A 160 8.68 -5.50 -14.79
C ALA A 160 9.54 -4.87 -13.69
N LEU A 161 8.89 -4.39 -12.64
CA LEU A 161 9.58 -3.78 -11.52
C LEU A 161 9.98 -4.83 -10.48
N PRO A 162 11.18 -4.72 -9.89
CA PRO A 162 11.53 -5.52 -8.73
C PRO A 162 10.54 -5.26 -7.58
N PRO A 163 10.38 -6.20 -6.64
CA PRO A 163 9.65 -5.95 -5.40
C PRO A 163 10.47 -5.01 -4.49
N ASP A 164 10.56 -3.72 -4.83
CA ASP A 164 11.29 -2.73 -4.03
C ASP A 164 10.32 -1.86 -3.21
N PRO A 165 10.47 -1.78 -1.87
CA PRO A 165 9.67 -0.90 -1.02
C PRO A 165 9.94 0.61 -1.16
N ARG A 166 10.86 1.06 -2.01
CA ARG A 166 11.34 2.47 -2.05
C ARG A 166 10.60 3.43 -2.97
N GLY A 167 9.52 2.99 -3.61
CA GLY A 167 8.74 3.82 -4.52
C GLY A 167 9.32 3.92 -5.93
N VAL A 168 8.47 4.32 -6.85
CA VAL A 168 8.73 4.45 -8.29
C VAL A 168 8.69 5.93 -8.65
N GLU A 169 9.76 6.44 -9.22
CA GLU A 169 9.83 7.80 -9.75
C GLU A 169 9.87 7.73 -11.27
N ILE A 170 8.87 8.31 -11.92
CA ILE A 170 8.73 8.32 -13.37
C ILE A 170 9.03 9.73 -13.83
N GLU A 171 10.10 9.88 -14.59
CA GLU A 171 10.49 11.17 -15.16
C GLU A 171 9.94 11.25 -16.58
N ILE A 172 9.07 12.24 -16.80
CA ILE A 172 8.43 12.47 -18.08
C ILE A 172 9.05 13.72 -18.66
N ALA A 173 9.43 13.65 -19.92
CA ALA A 173 9.97 14.78 -20.63
C ALA A 173 9.45 14.75 -22.07
N ALA A 174 8.62 15.72 -22.41
CA ALA A 174 8.06 15.76 -23.76
C ALA A 174 9.07 16.33 -24.76
N ARG A 175 9.39 15.53 -25.76
CA ARG A 175 10.30 15.92 -26.84
C ARG A 175 9.49 16.48 -27.99
N GLY A 176 9.71 17.75 -28.30
CA GLY A 176 9.15 18.42 -29.48
C GLY A 176 8.33 19.66 -29.16
N PHE A 177 8.16 20.03 -27.89
CA PHE A 177 7.66 21.36 -27.58
C PHE A 177 8.74 22.39 -27.84
N THR A 178 8.46 23.33 -28.74
CA THR A 178 9.23 24.58 -28.86
C THR A 178 9.10 25.44 -27.60
N ARG A 179 8.13 25.15 -26.71
CA ARG A 179 7.88 25.84 -25.43
C ARG A 179 7.53 24.86 -24.29
N PRO A 180 8.52 24.34 -23.54
CA PRO A 180 8.25 23.41 -22.44
C PRO A 180 7.45 24.06 -21.29
N SER A 181 7.65 25.35 -21.01
CA SER A 181 7.08 26.03 -19.84
C SER A 181 5.55 26.21 -19.87
N ASN A 182 4.94 26.19 -21.05
CA ASN A 182 3.48 26.35 -21.22
C ASN A 182 2.76 25.03 -21.49
N ALA A 183 3.50 23.93 -21.69
CA ALA A 183 2.90 22.64 -21.97
C ALA A 183 2.40 21.99 -20.68
N ARG A 184 1.12 21.58 -20.67
CA ARG A 184 0.53 20.83 -19.57
C ARG A 184 0.38 19.37 -19.97
N VAL A 185 0.55 18.48 -18.99
CA VAL A 185 0.36 17.05 -19.14
C VAL A 185 -0.62 16.58 -18.08
N MET A 186 -1.51 15.68 -18.46
CA MET A 186 -2.26 14.88 -17.50
C MET A 186 -1.69 13.49 -17.45
N HIS A 187 -1.57 12.96 -16.25
CA HIS A 187 -1.29 11.56 -16.04
C HIS A 187 -2.43 10.88 -15.29
N ARG A 188 -2.55 9.58 -15.48
CA ARG A 188 -3.37 8.70 -14.66
C ARG A 188 -2.74 7.34 -14.58
N LEU A 189 -2.50 6.85 -13.38
CA LEU A 189 -2.09 5.47 -13.15
C LEU A 189 -3.32 4.60 -12.89
N GLU A 190 -3.77 3.87 -13.92
CA GLU A 190 -4.88 2.94 -13.79
C GLU A 190 -4.54 1.83 -12.79
N GLY A 191 -5.41 1.65 -11.79
CA GLY A 191 -5.20 0.75 -10.66
C GLY A 191 -4.71 1.44 -9.38
N PHE A 192 -4.39 2.75 -9.43
CA PHE A 192 -3.99 3.54 -8.27
C PHE A 192 -4.69 4.90 -8.19
N ASP A 193 -4.67 5.67 -9.29
CA ASP A 193 -5.27 7.01 -9.34
C ASP A 193 -6.77 6.94 -9.66
N ALA A 194 -7.58 7.67 -8.87
CA ALA A 194 -9.02 7.79 -9.10
C ALA A 194 -9.32 8.58 -10.38
N ASP A 195 -8.72 9.78 -10.49
CA ASP A 195 -8.94 10.74 -11.56
C ASP A 195 -7.62 11.14 -12.24
N TRP A 196 -7.72 11.91 -13.32
CA TRP A 196 -6.57 12.46 -14.03
C TRP A 196 -5.92 13.61 -13.26
N ILE A 197 -4.59 13.63 -13.22
CA ILE A 197 -3.80 14.62 -12.49
C ILE A 197 -3.03 15.50 -13.47
N GLU A 198 -3.36 16.79 -13.50
CA GLU A 198 -2.73 17.80 -14.36
C GLU A 198 -1.45 18.36 -13.72
N HIS A 199 -0.39 18.49 -14.50
CA HIS A 199 0.87 19.07 -14.07
C HIS A 199 1.65 19.68 -15.26
N PRO A 200 2.58 20.63 -15.02
CA PRO A 200 3.50 21.11 -16.04
C PRO A 200 4.42 20.00 -16.55
N ILE A 201 4.87 20.09 -17.80
CA ILE A 201 5.66 19.04 -18.48
C ILE A 201 7.06 18.79 -17.89
N ASP A 202 7.61 19.77 -17.18
CA ASP A 202 8.96 19.74 -16.60
C ASP A 202 8.94 19.20 -15.16
N ARG A 203 8.18 18.11 -14.93
CA ARG A 203 8.05 17.51 -13.59
C ARG A 203 8.24 16.00 -13.62
N SER A 204 8.97 15.50 -12.61
CA SER A 204 8.95 14.08 -12.26
C SER A 204 7.67 13.74 -11.51
N ILE A 205 7.06 12.59 -11.85
CA ILE A 205 5.94 12.01 -11.12
C ILE A 205 6.51 10.97 -10.16
N ARG A 206 6.23 11.13 -8.87
CA ARG A 206 6.71 10.21 -7.84
C ARG A 206 5.57 9.47 -7.18
N TYR A 207 5.64 8.13 -7.21
CA TYR A 207 4.77 7.24 -6.45
C TYR A 207 5.58 6.54 -5.35
N GLU A 208 5.40 6.94 -4.09
CA GLU A 208 6.22 6.43 -2.98
C GLU A 208 5.97 4.96 -2.63
N ARG A 209 4.74 4.46 -2.82
CA ARG A 209 4.38 3.07 -2.50
C ARG A 209 3.32 2.55 -3.47
N LEU A 210 3.79 1.93 -4.55
CA LEU A 210 2.94 1.11 -5.40
C LEU A 210 2.80 -0.29 -4.78
N PRO A 211 1.58 -0.74 -4.43
CA PRO A 211 1.34 -2.14 -4.10
C PRO A 211 1.75 -3.08 -5.25
N ALA A 212 1.91 -4.37 -4.95
CA ALA A 212 2.11 -5.36 -6.00
C ALA A 212 0.86 -5.47 -6.89
N GLY A 213 1.05 -5.37 -8.19
CA GLY A 213 -0.07 -5.28 -9.14
C GLY A 213 0.37 -4.88 -10.54
N LYS A 214 -0.59 -4.92 -11.45
CA LYS A 214 -0.45 -4.45 -12.82
C LYS A 214 -1.09 -3.08 -12.91
N TYR A 215 -0.30 -2.10 -13.33
CA TYR A 215 -0.73 -0.73 -13.50
C TYR A 215 -0.54 -0.28 -14.94
N ALA A 216 -1.39 0.62 -15.42
CA ALA A 216 -1.21 1.25 -16.72
C ALA A 216 -1.10 2.76 -16.52
N LEU A 217 0.09 3.32 -16.74
CA LEU A 217 0.30 4.75 -16.76
C LEU A 217 -0.23 5.29 -18.09
N ARG A 218 -1.22 6.18 -18.03
CA ARG A 218 -1.74 6.91 -19.18
C ARG A 218 -1.29 8.35 -19.13
N LEU A 219 -0.79 8.85 -20.25
CA LEU A 219 -0.31 10.21 -20.41
C LEU A 219 -1.06 10.91 -21.55
N ARG A 220 -1.42 12.17 -21.33
CA ARG A 220 -2.00 13.07 -22.33
C ARG A 220 -1.29 14.41 -22.25
N SER A 221 -0.79 14.92 -23.37
CA SER A 221 -0.40 16.33 -23.45
C SER A 221 -1.58 17.19 -23.85
N GLU A 222 -1.53 18.43 -23.37
CA GLU A 222 -2.29 19.52 -23.92
C GLU A 222 -1.60 19.97 -25.21
N HIS A 223 -2.38 20.10 -26.28
CA HIS A 223 -1.93 20.74 -27.51
C HIS A 223 -1.71 22.24 -27.25
N ASP A 224 -0.91 22.92 -28.08
CA ASP A 224 -0.74 24.39 -28.01
C ASP A 224 -2.07 25.17 -28.14
N LEU A 225 -3.16 24.52 -28.55
CA LEU A 225 -4.53 25.07 -28.66
C LEU A 225 -5.44 24.66 -27.49
N GLY A 226 -4.88 24.19 -26.37
CA GLY A 226 -5.63 23.76 -25.18
C GLY A 226 -6.50 22.52 -25.36
N VAL A 227 -6.39 21.86 -26.52
CA VAL A 227 -7.09 20.60 -26.80
C VAL A 227 -6.23 19.46 -26.29
N TRP A 228 -6.79 18.63 -25.41
CA TRP A 228 -6.13 17.43 -24.94
C TRP A 228 -6.03 16.37 -26.05
N GLU A 229 -4.92 15.66 -26.11
CA GLU A 229 -4.75 14.53 -27.02
C GLU A 229 -5.83 13.45 -26.76
N ASN A 230 -6.49 13.00 -27.84
CA ASN A 230 -7.58 12.01 -27.75
C ASN A 230 -7.07 10.60 -27.48
N ASP A 231 -5.88 10.25 -27.96
CA ASP A 231 -5.27 8.94 -27.78
C ASP A 231 -4.17 9.00 -26.72
N PRO A 232 -4.44 8.61 -25.46
CA PRO A 232 -3.44 8.65 -24.41
C PRO A 232 -2.36 7.60 -24.64
N GLN A 233 -1.09 8.01 -24.54
CA GLN A 233 0.00 7.04 -24.49
C GLN A 233 -0.14 6.17 -23.23
N SER A 234 -0.08 4.85 -23.41
CA SER A 234 -0.22 3.89 -22.32
C SER A 234 1.06 3.08 -22.09
N PHE A 235 1.50 3.00 -20.84
CA PHE A 235 2.66 2.22 -20.42
C PHE A 235 2.28 1.24 -19.33
N VAL A 236 2.64 -0.04 -19.47
CA VAL A 236 2.26 -1.08 -18.51
C VAL A 236 3.40 -1.32 -17.52
N ILE A 237 3.10 -1.11 -16.24
CA ILE A 237 3.99 -1.33 -15.11
C ILE A 237 3.53 -2.59 -14.38
N ASP A 238 4.41 -3.59 -14.27
CA ASP A 238 4.12 -4.84 -13.53
C ASP A 238 5.01 -4.92 -12.29
N VAL A 239 4.43 -4.64 -11.11
CA VAL A 239 5.12 -4.71 -9.82
C VAL A 239 5.00 -6.13 -9.27
N ARG A 240 6.12 -6.85 -9.20
CA ARG A 240 6.11 -8.25 -8.74
C ARG A 240 5.76 -8.34 -7.24
N PRO A 241 4.87 -9.26 -6.84
CA PRO A 241 4.54 -9.47 -5.43
C PRO A 241 5.70 -10.08 -4.66
N LEU A 242 5.87 -9.63 -3.41
CA LEU A 242 6.86 -10.16 -2.47
C LEU A 242 6.51 -11.59 -2.05
N LEU A 243 7.50 -12.37 -1.62
CA LEU A 243 7.29 -13.79 -1.28
C LEU A 243 6.20 -13.98 -0.22
N TRP A 244 6.14 -13.10 0.78
CA TRP A 244 5.13 -13.14 1.85
C TRP A 244 3.73 -12.69 1.44
N GLU A 245 3.61 -11.95 0.33
CA GLU A 245 2.31 -11.53 -0.19
C GLU A 245 1.62 -12.67 -0.94
N ARG A 246 2.38 -13.66 -1.42
CA ARG A 246 1.85 -14.81 -2.15
C ARG A 246 1.02 -15.72 -1.23
N PRO A 247 -0.13 -16.22 -1.70
CA PRO A 247 -1.04 -17.02 -0.86
C PRO A 247 -0.41 -18.31 -0.36
N TRP A 248 0.43 -18.98 -1.17
CA TRP A 248 1.11 -20.21 -0.77
C TRP A 248 2.05 -20.01 0.43
N PHE A 249 2.70 -18.84 0.55
CA PHE A 249 3.59 -18.55 1.66
C PHE A 249 2.81 -18.38 2.96
N ARG A 250 1.64 -17.73 2.89
CA ARG A 250 0.72 -17.61 4.05
C ARG A 250 0.22 -18.99 4.50
N VAL A 251 -0.14 -19.86 3.55
CA VAL A 251 -0.54 -21.25 3.85
C VAL A 251 0.62 -22.03 4.47
N ALA A 252 1.84 -21.91 3.95
CA ALA A 252 3.03 -22.55 4.50
C ALA A 252 3.35 -22.05 5.92
N MET A 253 3.21 -20.75 6.17
CA MET A 253 3.42 -20.17 7.50
C MET A 253 2.35 -20.63 8.50
N LEU A 254 1.09 -20.72 8.06
CA LEU A 254 0.00 -21.26 8.87
C LEU A 254 0.22 -22.74 9.20
N ALA A 255 0.66 -23.53 8.21
CA ALA A 255 1.00 -24.94 8.39
C ALA A 255 2.18 -25.13 9.36
N LEU A 256 3.20 -24.26 9.27
CA LEU A 256 4.32 -24.27 10.20
C LEU A 256 3.86 -23.94 11.64
N ALA A 257 3.03 -22.90 11.80
CA ALA A 257 2.47 -22.53 13.11
C ALA A 257 1.61 -23.66 13.70
N ALA A 258 0.77 -24.29 12.88
CA ALA A 258 -0.02 -25.45 13.28
C ALA A 258 0.87 -26.66 13.66
N GLY A 259 1.95 -26.89 12.91
CA GLY A 259 2.94 -27.93 13.22
C GLY A 259 3.64 -27.70 14.55
N ILE A 260 4.05 -26.47 14.85
CA ILE A 260 4.65 -26.10 16.13
C ILE A 260 3.64 -26.28 17.27
N ALA A 261 2.39 -25.84 17.09
CA ALA A 261 1.34 -26.01 18.09
C ALA A 261 1.04 -27.50 18.36
N ALA A 262 0.97 -28.32 17.31
CA ALA A 262 0.78 -29.76 17.43
C ALA A 262 1.96 -30.43 18.15
N ALA A 263 3.21 -30.08 17.81
CA ALA A 263 4.40 -30.58 18.48
C ALA A 263 4.43 -30.19 19.97
N ALA A 264 4.05 -28.95 20.30
CA ALA A 264 3.93 -28.49 21.69
C ALA A 264 2.83 -29.23 22.45
N ALA A 265 1.67 -29.49 21.82
CA ALA A 265 0.57 -30.23 22.42
C ALA A 265 0.96 -31.70 22.70
N VAL A 266 1.60 -32.38 21.74
CA VAL A 266 2.08 -33.75 21.90
C VAL A 266 3.22 -33.82 22.93
N GLY A 267 4.16 -32.89 22.91
CA GLY A 267 5.21 -32.77 23.93
C GLY A 267 4.65 -32.56 25.33
N GLY A 268 3.68 -31.66 25.47
CA GLY A 268 2.97 -31.43 26.73
C GLY A 268 2.17 -32.64 27.21
N ALA A 269 1.49 -33.35 26.30
CA ALA A 269 0.73 -34.54 26.62
C ALA A 269 1.64 -35.71 27.06
N THR A 270 2.78 -35.90 26.39
CA THR A 270 3.74 -36.95 26.77
C THR A 270 4.41 -36.68 28.12
N LEU A 271 4.77 -35.43 28.42
CA LEU A 271 5.27 -35.03 29.75
C LEU A 271 4.22 -35.21 30.85
N ARG A 272 2.96 -34.85 30.57
CA ARG A 272 1.83 -35.10 31.48
C ARG A 272 1.58 -36.60 31.69
N ASN A 273 1.70 -37.42 30.65
CA ASN A 273 1.52 -38.87 30.79
C ASN A 273 2.67 -39.51 31.55
N ARG A 274 3.93 -39.11 31.34
CA ARG A 274 5.07 -39.60 32.12
C ARG A 274 4.94 -39.26 33.60
N SER A 275 4.52 -38.04 33.92
CA SER A 275 4.29 -37.65 35.33
C SER A 275 3.11 -38.39 35.96
N ARG A 276 2.05 -38.69 35.20
CA ARG A 276 0.96 -39.56 35.66
C ARG A 276 1.43 -40.99 35.91
N LEU A 277 2.23 -41.56 35.01
CA LEU A 277 2.75 -42.91 35.14
C LEU A 277 3.65 -43.04 36.38
N ALA A 278 4.56 -42.09 36.58
CA ALA A 278 5.43 -42.07 37.76
C ALA A 278 4.64 -41.99 39.09
N ARG A 279 3.52 -41.24 39.11
CA ARG A 279 2.62 -41.18 40.28
C ARG A 279 1.90 -42.51 40.52
N LEU A 280 1.48 -43.18 39.45
CA LEU A 280 0.84 -44.50 39.54
C LEU A 280 1.83 -45.56 40.05
N GLU A 281 3.06 -45.56 39.55
CA GLU A 281 4.13 -46.44 40.01
C GLU A 281 4.44 -46.22 41.50
N GLN A 282 4.48 -44.96 41.96
CA GLN A 282 4.63 -44.64 43.39
C GLN A 282 3.46 -45.16 44.23
N GLN A 283 2.22 -45.00 43.76
CA GLN A 283 1.05 -45.53 44.45
C GLN A 283 1.08 -47.05 44.53
N GLU A 284 1.45 -47.73 43.44
CA GLU A 284 1.58 -49.17 43.41
C GLU A 284 2.70 -49.67 44.33
N ALA A 285 3.86 -49.00 44.34
CA ALA A 285 4.97 -49.33 45.24
C ALA A 285 4.54 -49.22 46.71
N LEU A 286 3.82 -48.14 47.07
CA LEU A 286 3.28 -47.95 48.41
C LEU A 286 2.25 -49.03 48.78
N GLN A 287 1.35 -49.40 47.87
CA GLN A 287 0.38 -50.47 48.10
C GLN A 287 1.05 -51.83 48.29
N ARG A 288 2.06 -52.16 47.46
CA ARG A 288 2.84 -53.40 47.61
C ARG A 288 3.59 -53.45 48.94
N GLN A 289 4.17 -52.32 49.37
CA GLN A 289 4.82 -52.24 50.67
C GLN A 289 3.81 -52.46 51.80
N ARG A 290 2.62 -51.84 51.75
CA ARG A 290 1.55 -52.06 52.74
C ARG A 290 1.10 -53.52 52.78
N MET A 291 0.90 -54.15 51.61
CA MET A 291 0.52 -55.56 51.53
C MET A 291 1.62 -56.48 52.07
N ARG A 292 2.89 -56.12 51.90
CA ARG A 292 4.03 -56.86 52.49
C ARG A 292 4.01 -56.73 54.00
N ILE A 293 3.92 -55.52 54.55
CA ILE A 293 3.86 -55.28 55.99
C ILE A 293 2.67 -56.02 56.61
N ALA A 294 1.47 -55.91 56.02
CA ALA A 294 0.28 -56.61 56.50
C ALA A 294 0.44 -58.13 56.48
N ARG A 295 1.15 -58.68 55.48
CA ARG A 295 1.46 -60.11 55.42
C ARG A 295 2.46 -60.53 56.49
N ASP A 296 3.56 -59.80 56.65
CA ASP A 296 4.58 -60.09 57.66
C ASP A 296 3.98 -60.01 59.07
N MET A 297 3.12 -59.01 59.34
CA MET A 297 2.38 -58.90 60.60
C MET A 297 1.35 -60.02 60.78
N HIS A 298 0.72 -60.50 59.69
CA HIS A 298 -0.21 -61.63 59.75
C HIS A 298 0.52 -62.92 60.13
N ASP A 299 1.71 -63.14 59.58
CA ASP A 299 2.55 -64.28 59.91
C ASP A 299 3.03 -64.21 61.38
N GLU A 300 3.39 -63.01 61.87
CA GLU A 300 3.74 -62.79 63.28
C GLU A 300 2.55 -63.03 64.24
N ALA A 301 1.36 -62.55 63.88
CA ALA A 301 0.14 -62.82 64.64
C ALA A 301 -0.20 -64.33 64.64
N GLY A 302 -0.04 -65.01 63.50
CA GLY A 302 -0.25 -66.45 63.39
C GLY A 302 0.72 -67.27 64.25
N THR A 303 1.99 -66.90 64.26
CA THR A 303 3.02 -67.57 65.08
C THR A 303 2.78 -67.37 66.58
N THR A 304 2.49 -66.13 67.02
CA THR A 304 2.18 -65.83 68.43
C THR A 304 0.88 -66.49 68.91
N ALA A 305 -0.17 -66.55 68.08
CA ALA A 305 -1.40 -67.29 68.38
C ALA A 305 -1.16 -68.81 68.50
N THR A 306 -0.27 -69.36 67.67
CA THR A 306 0.14 -70.76 67.76
C THR A 306 0.91 -71.03 69.05
N GLN A 307 1.84 -70.15 69.42
CA GLN A 307 2.59 -70.22 70.69
C GLN A 307 1.67 -70.11 71.90
N LEU A 308 0.67 -69.23 71.85
CA LEU A 308 -0.35 -69.09 72.88
C LEU A 308 -1.15 -70.37 73.06
N SER A 309 -1.61 -70.98 71.97
CA SER A 309 -2.39 -72.23 71.99
C SER A 309 -1.57 -73.38 72.58
N LEU A 310 -0.29 -73.50 72.19
CA LEU A 310 0.62 -74.50 72.73
C LEU A 310 0.87 -74.31 74.24
N LEU A 311 1.13 -73.07 74.70
CA LEU A 311 1.31 -72.79 76.13
C LEU A 311 0.03 -73.02 76.93
N ALA A 312 -1.15 -72.70 76.37
CA ALA A 312 -2.43 -72.97 76.99
C ALA A 312 -2.69 -74.48 77.12
N ASP A 313 -2.34 -75.27 76.10
CA ASP A 313 -2.43 -76.73 76.13
C ASP A 313 -1.44 -77.36 77.12
N LEU A 314 -0.22 -76.82 77.22
CA LEU A 314 0.78 -77.22 78.21
C LEU A 314 0.39 -76.82 79.64
N ALA A 315 -0.33 -75.71 79.82
CA ALA A 315 -0.89 -75.29 81.11
C ALA A 315 -2.08 -76.17 81.52
N ARG A 316 -2.89 -76.63 80.56
CA ARG A 316 -4.06 -77.49 80.77
C ARG A 316 -3.69 -78.96 81.04
N SER A 317 -2.62 -79.46 80.41
CA SER A 317 -2.12 -80.83 80.60
C SER A 317 -1.28 -81.01 81.88
N ALA A 318 -0.86 -79.92 82.53
CA ALA A 318 -0.14 -79.96 83.80
C ALA A 318 -1.04 -80.41 84.97
N SER A 319 -0.84 -81.64 85.43
CA SER A 319 -1.45 -82.20 86.64
C SER A 319 -0.41 -82.22 87.77
N GLY A 320 -0.22 -81.11 88.48
CA GLY A 320 0.70 -81.02 89.65
C GLY A 320 1.09 -79.58 90.04
N ASP A 321 1.18 -79.33 91.36
CA ASP A 321 1.64 -78.14 92.12
C ASP A 321 1.26 -76.73 91.65
N GLY A 322 0.53 -76.01 92.51
CA GLY A 322 0.02 -74.64 92.31
C GLY A 322 1.00 -73.57 91.76
N PRO A 323 2.30 -73.51 92.13
CA PRO A 323 3.21 -72.49 91.62
C PRO A 323 3.58 -72.63 90.13
N VAL A 324 3.75 -73.85 89.60
CA VAL A 324 4.14 -74.08 88.19
C VAL A 324 2.98 -73.77 87.24
N ARG A 325 1.74 -74.03 87.68
CA ARG A 325 0.54 -73.70 86.91
C ARG A 325 0.27 -72.19 86.85
N ALA A 326 0.59 -71.45 87.91
CA ALA A 326 0.50 -69.99 87.94
C ALA A 326 1.50 -69.34 86.96
N GLU A 327 2.75 -69.80 86.93
CA GLU A 327 3.78 -69.28 86.02
C GLU A 327 3.43 -69.51 84.53
N ARG A 328 2.86 -70.68 84.20
CA ARG A 328 2.40 -70.98 82.83
C ARG A 328 1.20 -70.14 82.41
N LEU A 329 0.25 -69.90 83.32
CA LEU A 329 -0.89 -69.01 83.08
C LEU A 329 -0.46 -67.54 82.91
N GLU A 330 0.58 -67.11 83.63
CA GLU A 330 1.21 -65.81 83.38
C GLU A 330 1.87 -65.74 82.00
N GLY A 331 2.53 -66.82 81.55
CA GLY A 331 3.05 -66.95 80.19
C GLY A 331 1.96 -66.82 79.11
N VAL A 332 0.84 -67.51 79.28
CA VAL A 332 -0.35 -67.41 78.40
C VAL A 332 -0.89 -65.97 78.39
N SER A 333 -1.06 -65.36 79.57
CA SER A 333 -1.54 -63.98 79.70
C SER A 333 -0.58 -62.96 79.06
N ARG A 334 0.73 -63.21 79.11
CA ARG A 334 1.75 -62.35 78.49
C ARG A 334 1.69 -62.43 76.96
N ILE A 335 1.65 -63.63 76.39
CA ILE A 335 1.56 -63.82 74.93
C ILE A 335 0.20 -63.36 74.40
N ALA A 336 -0.90 -63.58 75.13
CA ALA A 336 -2.22 -63.08 74.73
C ALA A 336 -2.25 -61.55 74.66
N ARG A 337 -1.64 -60.86 75.64
CA ARG A 337 -1.49 -59.40 75.59
C ARG A 337 -0.64 -58.95 74.42
N GLN A 338 0.46 -59.66 74.13
CA GLN A 338 1.31 -59.37 72.98
C GLN A 338 0.57 -59.54 71.65
N LEU A 339 -0.23 -60.60 71.50
CA LEU A 339 -1.07 -60.83 70.31
C LEU A 339 -2.12 -59.74 70.11
N VAL A 340 -2.77 -59.28 71.19
CA VAL A 340 -3.72 -58.15 71.12
C VAL A 340 -3.02 -56.87 70.65
N THR A 341 -1.82 -56.57 71.15
CA THR A 341 -1.03 -55.43 70.69
C THR A 341 -0.65 -55.56 69.22
N SER A 342 -0.15 -56.72 68.77
CA SER A 342 0.22 -56.94 67.36
C SER A 342 -0.98 -56.85 66.42
N LEU A 343 -2.18 -57.28 66.85
CA LEU A 343 -3.41 -57.13 66.07
C LEU A 343 -3.87 -55.68 65.99
N ASP A 344 -3.73 -54.90 67.07
CA ASP A 344 -4.04 -53.47 67.06
C ASP A 344 -3.11 -52.70 66.10
N GLU A 345 -1.82 -53.03 66.10
CA GLU A 345 -0.84 -52.49 65.14
C GLU A 345 -1.16 -52.89 63.68
N MET A 346 -1.64 -54.12 63.45
CA MET A 346 -2.06 -54.57 62.12
C MET A 346 -3.30 -53.81 61.62
N VAL A 347 -4.31 -53.62 62.47
CA VAL A 347 -5.50 -52.82 62.14
C VAL A 347 -5.10 -51.38 61.85
N TRP A 348 -4.16 -50.81 62.60
CA TRP A 348 -3.60 -49.49 62.35
C TRP A 348 -2.91 -49.38 60.99
N ALA A 349 -2.09 -50.36 60.61
CA ALA A 349 -1.34 -50.37 59.34
C ALA A 349 -2.24 -50.58 58.10
N VAL A 350 -3.37 -51.27 58.26
CA VAL A 350 -4.32 -51.55 57.17
C VAL A 350 -5.33 -50.42 56.98
N ASN A 351 -5.62 -49.60 58.01
CA ASN A 351 -6.62 -48.53 57.91
C ASN A 351 -6.11 -47.32 57.08
N PRO A 352 -6.70 -47.03 55.91
CA PRO A 352 -6.27 -45.91 55.07
C PRO A 352 -6.57 -44.52 55.66
N ALA A 353 -7.42 -44.43 56.69
CA ALA A 353 -7.79 -43.15 57.32
C ALA A 353 -6.70 -42.62 58.28
N ASN A 354 -5.89 -43.50 58.87
CA ASN A 354 -4.84 -43.11 59.84
C ASN A 354 -3.66 -42.35 59.22
N VAL A 355 -3.63 -42.20 57.89
CA VAL A 355 -2.58 -41.48 57.15
C VAL A 355 -3.09 -40.19 56.51
N ARG A 356 -4.37 -39.83 56.66
CA ARG A 356 -4.88 -38.53 56.19
C ARG A 356 -4.67 -37.46 57.27
N SER A 357 -3.64 -36.64 57.04
CA SER A 357 -3.22 -35.40 57.71
C SER A 357 -2.20 -35.58 58.85
N PRO A 358 -1.16 -34.73 58.87
CA PRO A 358 -1.34 -33.31 59.13
C PRO A 358 -1.25 -32.46 57.87
N THR A 359 -2.28 -31.63 57.68
CA THR A 359 -2.18 -30.37 56.96
C THR A 359 -1.22 -29.47 57.72
N LEU A 360 -0.04 -29.20 57.14
CA LEU A 360 0.49 -27.88 56.78
C LEU A 360 1.89 -28.02 56.18
#